data_AF-A0A382P6P1-F1
#
_entry.id   AF-A0A382P6P1-F1
#
_cell.length_a   1.000
_cell.length_b   1.000
_cell.length_c   1.000
_cell.angle_alpha   90.00
_cell.angle_beta   90.00
_cell.angle_gamma   90.00
#
_symmetry.space_group_name_H-M   'P 1'
#
loop_
_entity.id
_entity.type
_entity.pdbx_description
1 polymer ?
#
loop_
_entity_poly.entity_id
_entity_poly.type
_entity_poly.pdbx_seq_one_letter_code
_entity_poly.pdbx_strand_id
1 'polypeptide(L)' 'DTLKFEQWLQWIFLPTMKDTIEHFKPLPLQSAIFEYAEECLHKNDPSTGQLLRQLKRFDDLISIQAGVEKH' A
#
# COMPACT_ATOMS: atom_id res chain seq x y z
N ASP A 1 -22.78 1.98 1.84
CA ASP A 1 -21.85 1.83 0.72
C ASP A 1 -20.47 1.46 1.21
N THR A 2 -19.94 0.31 0.77
CA THR A 2 -18.59 -0.16 1.11
C THR A 2 -17.87 -0.44 -0.19
N LEU A 3 -16.77 0.26 -0.45
CA LEU A 3 -15.95 0.01 -1.64
C LEU A 3 -15.32 -1.39 -1.53
N LYS A 4 -15.22 -2.09 -2.66
CA LYS A 4 -14.37 -3.27 -2.73
C LYS A 4 -12.92 -2.87 -2.47
N PHE A 5 -12.13 -3.80 -1.94
CA PHE A 5 -10.70 -3.57 -1.68
C PHE A 5 -9.98 -2.94 -2.88
N GLU A 6 -10.19 -3.49 -4.08
CA GLU A 6 -9.56 -2.99 -5.32
C GLU A 6 -9.95 -1.54 -5.63
N GLN A 7 -11.20 -1.17 -5.40
CA GLN A 7 -11.71 0.18 -5.64
C GLN A 7 -11.15 1.16 -4.61
N TRP A 8 -11.13 0.77 -3.34
CA TRP A 8 -10.51 1.57 -2.29
C TRP A 8 -9.01 1.74 -2.53
N LEU A 9 -8.31 0.68 -2.98
CA LEU A 9 -6.91 0.72 -3.33
C LEU A 9 -6.65 1.74 -4.45
N GLN A 10 -7.44 1.68 -5.53
CA GLN A 10 -7.27 2.54 -6.71
C GLN A 10 -7.67 4.01 -6.45
N TRP A 11 -8.76 4.25 -5.71
CA TRP A 11 -9.33 5.60 -5.60
C TRP A 11 -8.97 6.35 -4.33
N ILE A 12 -8.61 5.64 -3.26
CA ILE A 12 -8.31 6.26 -1.97
C ILE A 12 -6.83 6.09 -1.65
N PHE A 13 -6.34 4.86 -1.59
CA PHE A 13 -4.98 4.58 -1.12
C PHE A 13 -3.91 5.14 -2.05
N LEU A 14 -3.94 4.78 -3.34
CA LEU A 14 -2.92 5.22 -4.31
C LEU A 14 -2.87 6.74 -4.48
N PRO A 15 -4.00 7.46 -4.67
CA PRO A 15 -3.98 8.92 -4.76
C PRO A 15 -3.49 9.60 -3.47
N THR A 16 -3.86 9.06 -2.30
CA THR A 16 -3.43 9.61 -1.01
C THR A 16 -1.92 9.46 -0.83
N MET A 17 -1.37 8.28 -1.10
CA MET A 17 0.08 8.05 -1.00
C MET A 17 0.86 8.92 -1.99
N LYS A 18 0.34 9.07 -3.21
CA LYS A 18 0.92 9.97 -4.20
C LYS A 18 0.98 11.40 -3.67
N ASP A 19 -0.14 11.91 -3.14
CA ASP A 19 -0.21 13.25 -2.55
C ASP A 19 0.78 13.42 -1.38
N THR A 20 0.89 12.41 -0.50
CA THR A 20 1.85 12.42 0.61
C THR A 20 3.28 12.56 0.12
N ILE A 21 3.67 11.79 -0.90
CA ILE A 21 5.02 11.82 -1.48
C ILE A 21 5.27 13.15 -2.23
N GLU A 22 4.34 13.59 -3.07
CA GLU A 22 4.48 14.81 -3.88
C GLU A 22 4.59 16.07 -3.02
N HIS A 23 3.93 16.08 -1.86
CA HIS A 23 3.97 17.21 -0.93
C HIS A 23 4.98 17.05 0.21
N PHE A 24 5.88 16.06 0.15
CA PHE A 24 6.87 15.77 1.20
C PHE A 24 6.26 15.72 2.60
N LYS A 25 5.05 15.17 2.71
CA LYS A 25 4.40 14.95 4.01
C LYS A 25 5.09 13.75 4.68
N PRO A 26 5.13 13.72 6.03
CA PRO A 26 5.74 12.61 6.74
C PRO A 26 5.05 11.31 6.35
N LEU A 27 5.84 10.36 5.85
CA LEU A 27 5.31 9.05 5.48
C LEU A 27 4.91 8.27 6.75
N PRO A 28 3.87 7.42 6.66
CA PRO A 28 3.57 6.51 7.74
C PRO A 28 4.75 5.54 7.95
N LEU A 29 5.02 5.17 9.20
CA LEU A 29 6.10 4.23 9.54
C LEU A 29 5.94 2.86 8.84
N GLN A 30 4.70 2.49 8.57
CA GLN A 30 4.29 1.30 7.81
C GLN A 30 2.91 1.56 7.21
N SER A 31 2.68 1.18 5.96
CA SER A 31 1.33 1.19 5.37
C SER A 31 0.53 -0.07 5.69
N ALA A 32 1.20 -1.20 5.93
CA ALA A 32 0.60 -2.52 6.15
C ALA A 32 -0.43 -2.91 5.08
N ILE A 33 -0.24 -2.41 3.84
CA ILE A 33 -1.21 -2.61 2.76
C ILE A 33 -1.20 -4.04 2.26
N PHE A 34 -0.05 -4.72 2.31
CA PHE A 34 0.09 -6.11 1.94
C PHE A 34 -0.76 -7.02 2.84
N GLU A 35 -0.70 -6.86 4.16
CA GLU A 35 -1.47 -7.69 5.11
C GLU A 35 -2.97 -7.53 4.87
N TYR A 36 -3.42 -6.30 4.70
CA TYR A 36 -4.84 -6.01 4.41
C TYR A 36 -5.27 -6.57 3.05
N ALA A 37 -4.42 -6.48 2.03
CA ALA A 37 -4.67 -7.06 0.72
C ALA A 37 -4.70 -8.59 0.75
N GLU A 38 -3.85 -9.21 1.58
CA GLU A 38 -3.79 -10.65 1.73
C GLU A 38 -5.07 -11.21 2.39
N GLU A 39 -5.69 -10.46 3.30
CA GLU A 39 -6.98 -10.81 3.90
C GLU A 39 -8.15 -10.61 2.92
N CYS A 40 -8.09 -9.55 2.10
CA CYS A 40 -9.17 -9.22 1.16
C CYS A 40 -9.12 -10.04 -0.14
N LEU A 41 -7.94 -10.46 -0.58
CA LEU A 41 -7.73 -11.16 -1.85
C LEU A 41 -7.55 -12.66 -1.63
N HIS A 42 -8.08 -13.47 -2.54
CA HIS A 42 -7.94 -14.92 -2.44
C HIS A 42 -6.48 -15.34 -2.66
N LYS A 43 -5.87 -15.97 -1.65
CA LYS A 43 -4.49 -16.48 -1.66
C LYS A 43 -4.18 -17.47 -2.79
N ASN A 44 -5.20 -18.14 -3.33
CA ASN A 44 -5.06 -19.17 -4.36
C ASN A 44 -5.36 -18.67 -5.78
N ASP A 45 -5.66 -17.38 -5.97
CA ASP A 45 -5.83 -16.80 -7.30
C ASP A 45 -4.47 -16.37 -7.86
N PRO A 46 -3.97 -17.00 -8.94
CA PRO A 46 -2.71 -16.60 -9.56
C PRO A 46 -2.70 -15.13 -10.01
N SER A 47 -3.88 -14.57 -10.30
CA SER A 47 -4.07 -13.20 -10.76
C SER A 47 -3.77 -12.17 -9.67
N THR A 48 -3.98 -12.52 -8.39
CA THR A 48 -3.72 -11.63 -7.25
C THR A 48 -2.27 -11.72 -6.77
N GLY A 49 -1.57 -12.81 -7.08
CA GLY A 49 -0.18 -13.03 -6.65
C GLY A 49 0.80 -11.96 -7.14
N GLN A 50 0.61 -11.45 -8.36
CA GLN A 50 1.42 -10.32 -8.85
C GLN A 50 1.12 -9.03 -8.10
N LEU A 51 -0.16 -8.74 -7.86
CA LEU A 51 -0.60 -7.56 -7.12
C LEU A 51 -0.07 -7.56 -5.68
N LEU A 52 -0.23 -8.67 -4.96
CA LEU A 52 0.28 -8.85 -3.60
C LEU A 52 1.80 -8.63 -3.53
N ARG A 53 2.55 -9.11 -4.52
CA ARG A 53 4.01 -8.87 -4.59
C ARG A 53 4.35 -7.39 -4.76
N GLN A 54 3.59 -6.65 -5.58
CA GLN A 54 3.78 -5.20 -5.73
C GLN A 54 3.44 -4.46 -4.44
N LEU A 55 2.35 -4.83 -3.76
CA LEU A 55 1.94 -4.23 -2.49
C LEU A 55 2.96 -4.48 -1.38
N LYS A 56 3.54 -5.68 -1.30
CA LYS A 56 4.64 -5.96 -0.36
C LYS A 56 5.86 -5.09 -0.62
N ARG A 57 6.28 -4.98 -1.88
CA ARG A 57 7.39 -4.10 -2.27
C ARG A 57 7.10 -2.63 -1.94
N PHE A 58 5.84 -2.22 -2.04
CA PHE A 58 5.41 -0.89 -1.68
C PHE A 58 5.54 -0.63 -0.17
N ASP A 59 5.09 -1.55 0.67
CA ASP A 59 5.31 -1.50 2.14
C ASP A 59 6.80 -1.40 2.49
N ASP A 60 7.64 -2.23 1.86
CA ASP A 60 9.10 -2.22 2.09
C ASP A 60 9.72 -0.85 1.76
N LEU A 61 9.33 -0.26 0.62
CA LEU A 61 9.84 1.05 0.19
C LEU A 61 9.42 2.18 1.14
N ILE A 62 8.17 2.15 1.62
CA ILE A 62 7.69 3.13 2.61
C ILE A 62 8.46 3.00 3.92
N SER A 63 8.67 1.77 4.39
CA SER A 63 9.40 1.52 5.64
C SER A 63 10.85 2.04 5.56
N ILE A 64 11.52 1.81 4.42
CA ILE A 64 12.87 2.33 4.17
C ILE A 64 12.86 3.87 4.19
N GLN A 65 11.95 4.49 3.45
CA GLN A 65 11.89 5.96 3.35
C GLN A 65 11.55 6.63 4.68
N ALA A 66 10.62 6.06 5.45
CA ALA A 66 10.26 6.55 6.78
C ALA A 66 11.40 6.37 7.80
N GLY A 67 12.27 5.37 7.61
CA GLY A 67 13.49 5.19 8.39
C GLY A 67 14.57 6.23 8.10
N VAL A 68 14.64 6.73 6.86
CA VAL A 68 15.61 7.77 6.44
C VAL A 68 15.29 9.13 7.06
N GLU A 69 14.02 9.49 7.25
CA GLU A 69 13.62 10.78 7.85
C GLU A 69 13.84 10.85 9.38
N LYS A 70 14.20 9.74 10.05
CA LYS A 70 14.44 9.71 11.50
C LYS A 70 15.85 10.18 11.93
N HIS A 71 16.65 10.72 11.01
CA HIS A 71 18.01 11.19 11.28
C HIS A 71 18.19 12.70 11.10
#